data_AF-A0A9E2QTF4-F1
#
_entry.id   AF-A0A9E2QTF4-F1
#
_cell.length_a   1.000
_cell.length_b   1.000
_cell.length_c   1.000
_cell.angle_alpha   90.00
_cell.angle_beta   90.00
_cell.angle_gamma   90.00
#
_symmetry.space_group_name_H-M   'P 1'
#
loop_
_entity.id
_entity.type
_entity.pdbx_description
1 polymer ?
#
loop_
_entity_poly.entity_id
_entity_poly.type
_entity_poly.pdbx_seq_one_letter_code
_entity_poly.pdbx_strand_id
1 'polypeptide(L)'
;MTALISPTLLRAAAGAMLITAGAAFAQTAPATPPAAAATPGHPAGHDSVLEHRHGAHHGGPEGMRRGMGMEMGMGMGNGMEFLRGVRLSDAQRDQVFTLMHQQAPAMRDKAKALGKTRQELRALALSPQFDEARAKALSDGLAAGLADMAMTRARTANAVWQLLTPEQKSQVEARRARADAGEHGHRHLALR
;
A
#
# COMPACT_ATOMS: atom_id res chain seq x y z
N MET A 1 -2.70 66.85 -26.44
CA MET A 1 -2.27 66.20 -25.18
C MET A 1 -3.52 65.67 -24.52
N THR A 2 -3.77 64.39 -24.22
CA THR A 2 -3.15 63.08 -24.47
C THR A 2 -4.30 62.08 -24.23
N ALA A 3 -4.30 60.96 -24.97
CA ALA A 3 -5.34 59.91 -25.00
C ALA A 3 -5.66 59.27 -23.64
N LEU A 4 -6.74 58.46 -23.58
CA LEU A 4 -6.67 57.04 -23.18
C LEU A 4 -8.03 56.29 -23.33
N ILE A 5 -8.10 55.48 -24.40
CA ILE A 5 -8.49 54.04 -24.44
C ILE A 5 -9.88 53.61 -23.90
N SER A 6 -10.78 53.29 -24.84
CA SER A 6 -11.75 52.16 -24.78
C SER A 6 -11.02 50.84 -25.16
N PRO A 7 -11.50 49.60 -24.87
CA PRO A 7 -12.85 49.16 -25.25
C PRO A 7 -13.50 47.95 -24.50
N THR A 8 -14.80 47.74 -24.77
CA THR A 8 -15.54 46.46 -25.00
C THR A 8 -15.22 45.18 -24.20
N LEU A 9 -16.27 44.44 -23.79
CA LEU A 9 -16.71 43.25 -24.54
C LEU A 9 -18.00 42.62 -23.98
N LEU A 10 -19.02 42.70 -24.84
CA LEU A 10 -20.16 41.81 -25.00
C LEU A 10 -19.71 40.34 -24.95
N ARG A 11 -20.37 39.48 -24.18
CA ARG A 11 -20.28 38.03 -24.36
C ARG A 11 -21.65 37.37 -24.29
N ALA A 12 -21.93 36.67 -25.38
CA ALA A 12 -23.19 36.12 -25.81
C ALA A 12 -23.66 34.92 -24.97
N ALA A 13 -24.98 34.73 -25.01
CA ALA A 13 -25.68 33.54 -24.56
C ALA A 13 -25.26 32.28 -25.35
N ALA A 14 -25.15 31.16 -24.66
CA ALA A 14 -25.19 29.83 -25.24
C ALA A 14 -26.00 28.92 -24.31
N GLY A 15 -27.13 28.42 -24.83
CA GLY A 15 -28.03 27.52 -24.12
C GLY A 15 -27.42 26.14 -23.91
N ALA A 16 -27.76 25.52 -22.78
CA ALA A 16 -27.49 24.13 -22.49
C ALA A 16 -28.81 23.44 -22.14
N MET A 17 -29.43 22.83 -23.15
CA MET A 17 -30.47 21.81 -23.01
C MET A 17 -29.76 20.47 -23.07
N LEU A 18 -29.76 19.70 -21.99
CA LEU A 18 -29.34 18.29 -22.03
C LEU A 18 -30.31 17.43 -21.25
N ILE A 19 -30.86 16.50 -22.01
CA ILE A 19 -32.01 15.65 -21.80
C ILE A 19 -31.66 14.51 -20.85
N THR A 20 -32.57 14.25 -19.92
CA THR A 20 -32.65 13.08 -19.05
C THR A 20 -32.92 11.81 -19.86
N ALA A 21 -32.07 10.79 -19.72
CA ALA A 21 -32.40 9.42 -20.10
C ALA A 21 -31.78 8.43 -19.10
N GLY A 22 -32.63 7.74 -18.36
CA GLY A 22 -32.26 6.72 -17.39
C GLY A 22 -31.87 5.40 -18.05
N ALA A 23 -30.92 4.69 -17.44
CA ALA A 23 -30.58 3.31 -17.78
C ALA A 23 -30.90 2.41 -16.57
N ALA A 24 -31.80 1.45 -16.80
CA ALA A 24 -32.25 0.45 -15.84
C ALA A 24 -31.14 -0.58 -15.58
N PHE A 25 -30.80 -0.81 -14.31
CA PHE A 25 -29.96 -1.93 -13.89
C PHE A 25 -30.83 -3.13 -13.55
N ALA A 26 -30.78 -4.17 -14.39
CA ALA A 26 -31.29 -5.50 -14.07
C ALA A 26 -30.31 -6.20 -13.12
N GLN A 27 -30.78 -6.55 -11.93
CA GLN A 27 -30.03 -7.35 -10.96
C GLN A 27 -30.11 -8.83 -11.33
N THR A 28 -28.97 -9.50 -11.45
CA THR A 28 -28.88 -10.96 -11.57
C THR A 28 -28.37 -11.52 -10.25
N ALA A 29 -29.09 -12.48 -9.68
CA ALA A 29 -28.75 -13.18 -8.45
C ALA A 29 -27.83 -14.38 -8.74
N PRO A 30 -26.80 -14.67 -7.91
CA PRO A 30 -25.98 -15.86 -8.09
C PRO A 30 -26.60 -17.11 -7.43
N ALA A 31 -26.55 -18.22 -8.18
CA ALA A 31 -27.03 -19.54 -7.81
C ALA A 31 -26.10 -20.26 -6.81
N THR A 32 -26.70 -21.07 -5.94
CA THR A 32 -26.05 -21.88 -4.89
C THR A 32 -25.55 -23.23 -5.44
N PRO A 33 -24.32 -23.69 -5.15
CA PRO A 33 -23.89 -25.06 -5.47
C PRO A 33 -24.21 -26.05 -4.32
N PRO A 34 -24.53 -27.32 -4.62
CA PRO A 34 -24.71 -28.35 -3.59
C PRO A 34 -23.39 -28.98 -3.12
N ALA A 35 -23.35 -29.32 -1.83
CA ALA A 35 -22.26 -29.99 -1.14
C ALA A 35 -22.15 -31.48 -1.52
N ALA A 36 -20.92 -32.00 -1.60
CA ALA A 36 -20.62 -33.41 -1.83
C ALA A 36 -19.73 -34.00 -0.72
N ALA A 37 -20.02 -35.27 -0.44
CA ALA A 37 -19.72 -36.06 0.74
C ALA A 37 -18.25 -36.36 1.04
N ALA A 38 -18.00 -36.63 2.33
CA ALA A 38 -16.79 -37.23 2.88
C ALA A 38 -16.89 -38.77 2.88
N THR A 39 -15.74 -39.44 2.77
CA THR A 39 -15.56 -40.86 3.13
C THR A 39 -14.21 -41.07 3.85
N PRO A 40 -14.12 -42.01 4.82
CA PRO A 40 -12.98 -42.14 5.75
C PRO A 40 -12.07 -43.35 5.47
N GLY A 41 -10.86 -43.36 6.06
CA GLY A 41 -10.03 -44.57 6.20
C GLY A 41 -8.62 -44.34 6.79
N HIS A 42 -8.40 -44.77 8.03
CA HIS A 42 -7.09 -45.09 8.69
C HIS A 42 -6.62 -46.52 8.25
N PRO A 43 -5.47 -47.14 8.65
CA PRO A 43 -4.51 -46.84 9.74
C PRO A 43 -2.99 -47.04 9.41
N ALA A 44 -2.08 -46.67 10.33
CA ALA A 44 -1.06 -47.52 11.02
C ALA A 44 0.33 -46.87 10.81
N GLY A 45 1.30 -46.78 11.71
CA GLY A 45 1.51 -47.34 13.04
C GLY A 45 2.94 -47.89 13.11
N HIS A 46 3.95 -47.09 13.48
CA HIS A 46 5.28 -47.60 13.86
C HIS A 46 5.96 -46.68 14.87
N ASP A 47 6.18 -47.21 16.07
CA ASP A 47 7.13 -46.72 17.06
C ASP A 47 8.56 -46.85 16.52
N SER A 48 9.40 -45.85 16.76
CA SER A 48 10.85 -46.03 16.68
C SER A 48 11.55 -45.31 17.82
N VAL A 49 12.19 -46.16 18.61
CA VAL A 49 13.00 -45.91 19.80
C VAL A 49 14.23 -45.07 19.46
N LEU A 50 14.58 -44.25 20.45
CA LEU A 50 15.80 -43.50 20.71
C LEU A 50 17.10 -44.21 20.25
N GLU A 51 17.85 -43.60 19.34
CA GLU A 51 19.31 -43.72 19.34
C GLU A 51 19.96 -42.42 18.84
N HIS A 52 20.54 -41.66 19.78
CA HIS A 52 21.31 -40.46 19.51
C HIS A 52 22.73 -40.86 19.10
N ARG A 53 23.08 -40.66 17.83
CA ARG A 53 24.49 -40.63 17.39
C ARG A 53 24.80 -39.26 16.79
N HIS A 54 25.65 -38.51 17.49
CA HIS A 54 26.20 -37.24 17.04
C HIS A 54 27.07 -37.45 15.78
N GLY A 55 26.78 -36.70 14.72
CA GLY A 55 27.64 -36.64 13.54
C GLY A 55 27.09 -35.70 12.46
N ALA A 56 27.87 -34.64 12.19
CA ALA A 56 27.97 -33.88 10.94
C ALA A 56 26.72 -33.15 10.39
N HIS A 57 26.81 -31.82 10.43
CA HIS A 57 26.04 -30.89 9.61
C HIS A 57 26.14 -31.24 8.12
N HIS A 58 25.01 -31.52 7.45
CA HIS A 58 24.72 -31.12 6.06
C HIS A 58 23.24 -31.36 5.76
N GLY A 59 22.65 -30.43 5.00
CA GLY A 59 21.21 -30.17 4.91
C GLY A 59 20.33 -31.30 4.36
N GLY A 60 19.10 -31.33 4.89
CA GLY A 60 17.96 -32.08 4.38
C GLY A 60 16.64 -31.35 4.71
N PRO A 61 15.55 -31.62 3.96
CA PRO A 61 14.46 -30.67 3.75
C PRO A 61 13.24 -31.01 4.61
N GLU A 62 13.08 -30.37 5.77
CA GLU A 62 11.80 -30.36 6.47
C GLU A 62 11.80 -29.30 7.57
N GLY A 63 10.81 -28.40 7.53
CA GLY A 63 10.68 -27.37 8.56
C GLY A 63 9.94 -26.12 8.14
N MET A 64 8.93 -26.23 7.28
CA MET A 64 7.88 -25.24 7.05
C MET A 64 7.03 -25.05 8.34
N ARG A 65 7.67 -24.64 9.43
CA ARG A 65 7.08 -24.31 10.74
C ARG A 65 7.47 -22.90 11.18
N ARG A 66 7.39 -21.96 10.25
CA ARG A 66 7.26 -20.52 10.56
C ARG A 66 5.95 -20.00 9.97
N GLY A 67 4.86 -20.71 10.29
CA GLY A 67 3.51 -20.23 10.03
C GLY A 67 3.20 -19.02 10.93
N MET A 68 2.64 -18.00 10.30
CA MET A 68 1.80 -16.95 10.89
C MET A 68 2.44 -16.03 11.93
N GLY A 69 3.07 -14.96 11.45
CA GLY A 69 3.42 -13.82 12.31
C GLY A 69 4.28 -12.72 11.67
N MET A 70 4.78 -12.91 10.45
CA MET A 70 5.70 -11.99 9.78
C MET A 70 5.24 -11.57 8.38
N GLU A 71 3.92 -11.53 8.13
CA GLU A 71 3.35 -10.89 6.94
C GLU A 71 2.73 -9.53 7.30
N MET A 72 3.40 -8.76 8.15
CA MET A 72 3.07 -7.36 8.44
C MET A 72 4.34 -6.50 8.47
N GLY A 73 5.31 -6.79 7.59
CA GLY A 73 6.67 -6.27 7.80
C GLY A 73 7.44 -5.68 6.62
N MET A 74 7.14 -5.98 5.35
CA MET A 74 8.17 -5.75 4.31
C MET A 74 7.73 -5.18 2.96
N GLY A 75 6.70 -4.32 2.94
CA GLY A 75 6.31 -3.62 1.71
C GLY A 75 5.54 -2.31 1.87
N MET A 76 5.27 -1.91 3.11
CA MET A 76 4.63 -0.64 3.43
C MET A 76 5.63 0.17 4.23
N GLY A 77 6.43 1.01 3.55
CA GLY A 77 7.12 2.09 4.24
C GLY A 77 6.07 2.84 5.06
N ASN A 78 6.16 2.68 6.37
CA ASN A 78 5.17 3.17 7.32
C ASN A 78 5.11 4.69 7.18
N GLY A 79 4.03 5.23 6.61
CA GLY A 79 3.74 6.67 6.65
C GLY A 79 3.62 7.24 8.07
N MET A 80 3.86 6.39 9.08
CA MET A 80 3.79 6.62 10.51
C MET A 80 5.17 6.61 11.17
N GLU A 81 6.26 6.64 10.39
CA GLU A 81 7.63 6.65 10.90
C GLU A 81 7.88 7.78 11.91
N PHE A 82 7.18 8.91 11.74
CA PHE A 82 7.25 10.05 12.66
C PHE A 82 6.77 9.73 14.09
N LEU A 83 5.93 8.71 14.29
CA LEU A 83 5.48 8.28 15.61
C LEU A 83 6.55 7.48 16.38
N ARG A 84 7.65 7.08 15.74
CA ARG A 84 8.70 6.31 16.40
C ARG A 84 9.22 7.08 17.62
N GLY A 85 9.10 6.48 18.80
CA GLY A 85 9.54 7.07 20.07
C GLY A 85 8.60 8.12 20.67
N VAL A 86 7.44 8.40 20.06
CA VAL A 86 6.39 9.23 20.67
C VAL A 86 5.53 8.36 21.59
N ARG A 87 5.42 8.73 22.86
CA ARG A 87 4.48 8.06 23.78
C ARG A 87 3.07 8.56 23.50
N LEU A 88 2.21 7.68 22.97
CA LEU A 88 0.79 7.96 22.75
C LEU A 88 -0.03 7.50 23.97
N SER A 89 -1.10 8.22 24.31
CA SER A 89 -2.10 7.74 25.26
C SER A 89 -2.92 6.59 24.66
N ASP A 90 -3.60 5.81 25.51
CA ASP A 90 -4.43 4.70 25.03
C ASP A 90 -5.54 5.18 24.08
N ALA A 91 -6.19 6.29 24.42
CA ALA A 91 -7.18 6.92 23.54
C ALA A 91 -6.60 7.33 22.17
N GLN A 92 -5.38 7.90 22.13
CA GLN A 92 -4.71 8.23 20.87
C GLN A 92 -4.38 6.96 20.07
N ARG A 93 -3.92 5.90 20.74
CA ARG A 93 -3.58 4.62 20.08
C ARG A 93 -4.80 3.98 19.45
N ASP A 94 -5.95 4.00 20.12
CA ASP A 94 -7.20 3.46 19.59
C ASP A 94 -7.68 4.23 18.35
N GLN A 95 -7.56 5.56 18.37
CA GLN A 95 -7.86 6.40 17.22
C GLN A 95 -6.93 6.12 16.04
N VAL A 96 -5.62 6.01 16.30
CA VAL A 96 -4.62 5.65 15.27
C VAL A 96 -4.92 4.26 14.69
N PHE A 97 -5.21 3.27 15.54
CA PHE A 97 -5.55 1.92 15.12
C PHE A 97 -6.79 1.91 14.21
N THR A 98 -7.83 2.63 14.61
CA THR A 98 -9.08 2.76 13.84
C THR A 98 -8.83 3.37 12.47
N LEU A 99 -8.11 4.49 12.40
CA LEU A 99 -7.75 5.14 11.13
C LEU A 99 -6.98 4.20 10.20
N MET A 100 -6.02 3.44 10.74
CA MET A 100 -5.24 2.48 9.95
C MET A 100 -6.08 1.29 9.48
N HIS A 101 -6.92 0.74 10.34
CA HIS A 101 -7.75 -0.43 10.01
C HIS A 101 -8.80 -0.10 8.95
N GLN A 102 -9.39 1.10 8.99
CA GLN A 102 -10.38 1.52 8.00
C GLN A 102 -9.81 1.54 6.57
N GLN A 103 -8.58 2.01 6.39
CA GLN A 103 -7.95 2.08 5.07
C GLN A 103 -7.22 0.78 4.64
N ALA A 104 -6.92 -0.11 5.58
CA ALA A 104 -6.07 -1.28 5.34
C ALA A 104 -6.59 -2.21 4.22
N PRO A 105 -7.90 -2.54 4.13
CA PRO A 105 -8.42 -3.39 3.06
C PRO A 105 -8.19 -2.77 1.68
N ALA A 106 -8.61 -1.51 1.50
CA ALA A 106 -8.45 -0.80 0.23
C ALA A 106 -6.97 -0.68 -0.19
N MET A 107 -6.07 -0.43 0.76
CA MET A 107 -4.63 -0.38 0.50
C MET A 107 -4.05 -1.75 0.13
N ARG A 108 -4.52 -2.83 0.74
CA ARG A 108 -4.12 -4.20 0.37
C ARG A 108 -4.59 -4.55 -1.04
N ASP A 109 -5.82 -4.22 -1.39
CA ASP A 109 -6.38 -4.53 -2.71
C ASP A 109 -5.67 -3.73 -3.81
N LYS A 110 -5.41 -2.43 -3.58
CA LYS A 110 -4.58 -1.63 -4.49
C LYS A 110 -3.17 -2.19 -4.64
N ALA A 111 -2.55 -2.64 -3.54
CA ALA A 111 -1.22 -3.23 -3.59
C ALA A 111 -1.19 -4.52 -4.41
N LYS A 112 -2.19 -5.39 -4.27
CA LYS A 112 -2.32 -6.62 -5.08
C LYS A 112 -2.47 -6.29 -6.56
N ALA A 113 -3.35 -5.34 -6.90
CA ALA A 113 -3.55 -4.91 -8.28
C ALA A 113 -2.25 -4.38 -8.91
N LEU A 114 -1.54 -3.49 -8.20
CA LEU A 114 -0.24 -2.99 -8.64
C LEU A 114 0.84 -4.08 -8.74
N GLY A 115 0.78 -5.10 -7.87
CA GLY A 115 1.63 -6.28 -7.95
C GLY A 115 1.42 -7.03 -9.26
N LYS A 116 0.15 -7.27 -9.63
CA LYS A 116 -0.22 -7.90 -10.91
C LYS A 116 0.24 -7.05 -12.10
N THR A 117 -0.02 -5.75 -12.12
CA THR A 117 0.43 -4.86 -13.21
C THR A 117 1.95 -4.83 -13.34
N ARG A 118 2.71 -4.88 -12.23
CA ARG A 118 4.18 -5.01 -12.27
C ARG A 118 4.62 -6.34 -12.88
N GLN A 119 3.95 -7.44 -12.54
CA GLN A 119 4.26 -8.75 -13.11
C GLN A 119 3.98 -8.77 -14.62
N GLU A 120 2.86 -8.20 -15.06
CA GLU A 120 2.52 -8.08 -16.48
C GLU A 120 3.54 -7.23 -17.24
N LEU A 121 3.97 -6.09 -16.68
CA LEU A 121 4.99 -5.25 -17.30
C LEU A 121 6.34 -5.98 -17.42
N ARG A 122 6.74 -6.72 -16.37
CA ARG A 122 7.97 -7.54 -16.40
C ARG A 122 7.88 -8.66 -17.44
N ALA A 123 6.74 -9.33 -17.54
CA ALA A 123 6.52 -10.37 -18.54
C ALA A 123 6.56 -9.80 -19.97
N LEU A 124 5.95 -8.63 -20.20
CA LEU A 124 6.00 -7.95 -21.49
C LEU A 124 7.42 -7.53 -21.87
N ALA A 125 8.21 -7.04 -20.92
CA ALA A 125 9.59 -6.63 -21.16
C ALA A 125 10.53 -7.79 -21.55
N LEU A 126 10.22 -9.02 -21.15
CA LEU A 126 10.97 -10.22 -21.50
C LEU A 126 10.34 -11.01 -22.67
N SER A 127 9.22 -10.52 -23.21
CA SER A 127 8.53 -11.14 -24.33
C SER A 127 9.30 -10.91 -25.64
N PRO A 128 9.35 -11.89 -26.55
CA PRO A 128 9.87 -11.69 -27.90
C PRO A 128 9.01 -10.72 -28.73
N GLN A 129 7.76 -10.47 -28.34
CA GLN A 129 6.87 -9.48 -28.94
C GLN A 129 6.66 -8.32 -27.95
N PHE A 130 7.67 -7.45 -27.85
CA PHE A 130 7.54 -6.22 -27.08
C PHE A 130 6.56 -5.25 -27.76
N ASP A 131 5.59 -4.78 -27.00
CA ASP A 131 4.62 -3.75 -27.41
C ASP A 131 4.83 -2.53 -26.52
N GLU A 132 5.42 -1.48 -27.10
CA GLU A 132 5.72 -0.24 -26.40
C GLU A 132 4.46 0.48 -25.92
N ALA A 133 3.38 0.48 -26.71
CA ALA A 133 2.13 1.13 -26.34
C ALA A 133 1.50 0.43 -25.12
N ARG A 134 1.53 -0.90 -25.09
CA ARG A 134 1.09 -1.69 -23.94
C ARG A 134 1.99 -1.48 -22.72
N ALA A 135 3.31 -1.45 -22.91
CA ALA A 135 4.26 -1.19 -21.83
C ALA A 135 4.05 0.19 -21.21
N LYS A 136 3.78 1.20 -22.04
CA LYS A 136 3.41 2.54 -21.60
C LYS A 136 2.11 2.55 -20.79
N ALA A 137 1.05 1.91 -21.28
CA ALA A 137 -0.23 1.83 -20.57
C ALA A 137 -0.11 1.17 -19.18
N LEU A 138 0.65 0.07 -19.08
CA LEU A 138 0.93 -0.61 -17.81
C LEU A 138 1.74 0.30 -16.86
N SER A 139 2.72 1.01 -17.39
CA SER A 139 3.56 1.94 -16.61
C SER A 139 2.77 3.14 -16.09
N ASP A 140 1.92 3.73 -16.92
CA ASP A 140 1.03 4.84 -16.52
C ASP A 140 0.04 4.38 -15.43
N GLY A 141 -0.53 3.16 -15.57
CA GLY A 141 -1.39 2.57 -14.55
C GLY A 141 -0.67 2.32 -13.22
N LEU A 142 0.59 1.86 -13.26
CA LEU A 142 1.43 1.73 -12.07
C LEU A 142 1.67 3.08 -11.40
N ALA A 143 2.02 4.11 -12.17
CA ALA A 143 2.27 5.46 -11.66
C ALA A 143 1.02 6.01 -10.96
N ALA A 144 -0.14 5.93 -11.61
CA ALA A 144 -1.41 6.39 -11.05
C ALA A 144 -1.76 5.67 -9.75
N GLY A 145 -1.70 4.34 -9.72
CA GLY A 145 -2.05 3.58 -8.51
C GLY A 145 -1.06 3.79 -7.35
N LEU A 146 0.23 4.00 -7.64
CA LEU A 146 1.22 4.35 -6.62
C LEU A 146 0.98 5.75 -6.04
N ALA A 147 0.65 6.73 -6.88
CA ALA A 147 0.30 8.08 -6.46
C ALA A 147 -0.93 8.07 -5.54
N ASP A 148 -1.94 7.29 -5.91
CA ASP A 148 -3.16 7.07 -5.12
C ASP A 148 -2.87 6.50 -3.73
N MET A 149 -2.02 5.47 -3.65
CA MET A 149 -1.61 4.88 -2.39
C MET A 149 -0.76 5.84 -1.56
N ALA A 150 0.10 6.64 -2.19
CA ALA A 150 0.91 7.65 -1.50
C ALA A 150 0.01 8.73 -0.88
N MET A 151 -0.97 9.23 -1.64
CA MET A 151 -1.94 10.22 -1.17
C MET A 151 -2.77 9.67 0.00
N THR A 152 -3.21 8.42 -0.08
CA THR A 152 -3.94 7.76 1.01
C THR A 152 -3.10 7.71 2.30
N ARG A 153 -1.83 7.30 2.20
CA ARG A 153 -0.92 7.30 3.35
C ARG A 153 -0.68 8.71 3.91
N ALA A 154 -0.49 9.71 3.04
CA ALA A 154 -0.26 11.08 3.45
C ALA A 154 -1.45 11.67 4.22
N ARG A 155 -2.68 11.45 3.74
CA ARG A 155 -3.90 11.88 4.46
C ARG A 155 -3.99 11.25 5.83
N THR A 156 -3.72 9.96 5.94
CA THR A 156 -3.83 9.27 7.22
C THR A 156 -2.70 9.65 8.17
N ALA A 157 -1.48 9.85 7.67
CA ALA A 157 -0.38 10.41 8.44
C ALA A 157 -0.72 11.80 8.98
N ASN A 158 -1.35 12.66 8.17
CA ASN A 158 -1.81 13.98 8.61
C ASN A 158 -2.92 13.88 9.66
N ALA A 159 -3.91 13.01 9.47
CA ALA A 159 -4.97 12.80 10.45
C ALA A 159 -4.39 12.39 11.81
N VAL A 160 -3.42 11.48 11.82
CA VAL A 160 -2.73 11.07 13.05
C VAL A 160 -1.85 12.19 13.62
N TRP A 161 -1.18 12.99 12.77
CA TRP A 161 -0.46 14.16 13.22
C TRP A 161 -1.35 15.14 13.99
N GLN A 162 -2.62 15.29 13.59
CA GLN A 162 -3.57 16.14 14.29
C GLN A 162 -4.02 15.59 15.65
N LEU A 163 -3.89 14.29 15.89
CA LEU A 163 -4.17 13.68 17.20
C LEU A 163 -3.08 13.96 18.24
N LEU A 164 -1.88 14.38 17.81
CA LEU A 164 -0.76 14.64 18.70
C LEU A 164 -0.93 15.96 19.45
N THR A 165 -0.52 15.93 20.71
CA THR A 165 -0.35 17.12 21.55
C THR A 165 0.79 18.01 21.04
N PRO A 166 0.79 19.32 21.36
CA PRO A 166 1.88 20.23 21.01
C PRO A 166 3.26 19.70 21.44
N GLU A 167 3.36 19.11 22.63
CA GLU A 167 4.59 18.57 23.19
C GLU A 167 5.07 17.35 22.39
N GLN A 168 4.16 16.45 21.99
CA GLN A 168 4.49 15.32 21.14
C GLN A 168 4.94 15.76 19.75
N LYS A 169 4.29 16.78 19.15
CA LYS A 169 4.67 17.36 17.85
C LYS A 169 6.08 17.94 17.90
N SER A 170 6.39 18.72 18.94
CA SER A 170 7.73 19.27 19.16
C SER A 170 8.80 18.17 19.27
N GLN A 171 8.50 17.07 19.97
CA GLN A 171 9.42 15.93 20.04
C GLN A 171 9.71 15.32 18.66
N VAL A 172 8.69 15.22 17.79
CA VAL A 172 8.86 14.72 16.42
C VAL A 172 9.75 15.63 15.60
N GLU A 173 9.50 16.94 15.64
CA GLU A 173 10.27 17.94 14.89
C GLU A 173 11.73 17.98 15.34
N ALA A 174 11.97 17.94 16.65
CA ALA A 174 13.32 17.90 17.21
C ALA A 174 14.11 16.66 16.76
N ARG A 175 13.45 15.49 16.67
CA ARG A 175 14.08 14.27 16.15
C ARG A 175 14.39 14.38 14.65
N ARG A 176 13.46 14.95 13.88
CA ARG A 176 13.64 15.14 12.44
C ARG A 176 14.84 16.04 12.15
N ALA A 177 14.95 17.18 12.84
CA ALA A 177 16.09 18.10 12.71
C ALA A 177 17.44 17.42 13.03
N ARG A 178 17.47 16.54 14.05
CA ARG A 178 18.68 15.77 14.40
C ARG A 178 19.04 14.75 13.33
N ALA A 179 18.05 14.06 12.76
CA ALA A 179 18.27 13.10 11.68
C ALA A 179 18.85 13.78 10.44
N ASP A 180 18.27 14.93 10.07
CA ASP A 180 18.72 15.73 8.92
C ASP A 180 20.17 16.21 9.14
N ALA A 181 20.51 16.69 10.34
CA ALA A 181 21.88 17.12 10.66
C ALA A 181 22.91 15.96 10.63
N GLY A 182 22.52 14.76 11.08
CA GLY A 182 23.37 13.57 11.05
C GLY A 182 23.68 13.09 9.63
N GLU A 183 22.69 13.15 8.72
CA GLU A 183 22.87 12.74 7.33
C GLU A 183 23.87 13.65 6.58
N HIS A 184 23.81 14.96 6.83
CA HIS A 184 24.74 15.92 6.22
C HIS A 184 26.17 15.76 6.74
N GLY A 185 26.37 15.34 8.00
CA GLY A 185 27.69 15.03 8.54
C GLY A 185 28.33 13.79 7.93
N HIS A 186 27.55 12.75 7.62
CA HIS A 186 28.07 11.51 7.02
C HIS A 186 28.43 11.64 5.53
N ARG A 187 27.72 12.48 4.77
CA ARG A 187 28.01 12.69 3.34
C ARG A 187 29.31 13.46 3.11
N HIS A 188 29.72 14.30 4.07
CA HIS A 188 30.95 15.10 3.98
C HIS A 188 32.24 14.29 4.21
N LEU A 189 32.13 13.10 4.82
CA LEU A 189 33.25 12.18 5.10
C LEU A 189 33.47 11.12 4.01
N ALA A 190 32.52 10.96 3.08
CA ALA A 190 32.58 9.94 2.02
C ALA A 190 33.22 10.43 0.71
N LEU A 191 33.70 11.69 0.65
CA LEU A 191 34.28 12.34 -0.54
C LEU A 191 35.72 12.85 -0.31
N ARG A 192 36.46 12.27 0.64
CA ARG A 192 37.88 12.58 0.88
C ARG A 192 38.75 11.35 0.66
#